data_AF-A0A1E7ETD1-F1
#
_entry.id   AF-A0A1E7ETD1-F1
#
_cell.length_a   1.000
_cell.length_b   1.000
_cell.length_c   1.000
_cell.angle_alpha   90.00
_cell.angle_beta   90.00
_cell.angle_gamma   90.00
#
_symmetry.space_group_name_H-M   'P 1'
#
loop_
_entity.id
_entity.type
_entity.pdbx_description
1 polymer ?
#
loop_
_entity_poly.entity_id
_entity_poly.type
_entity_poly.pdbx_seq_one_letter_code
_entity_poly.pdbx_strand_id
1 'polypeptide(L)'
;MDYRNLSTEEKEKYQFDDDMRFPTSDSFVRGNEALWEQGGMQEDSMALFVKGAEAGCVSSMNNVMGELTNDGKFHHALAWALEAAIRGGRGGIMILNDCYAASNNIKLQNAHALSMYWTRMLYEWGTESVDIQAADQLEDDIGKKCFQCGRKDSKNKVILKACSMCNFYFYCNKKCQLNHWKEGKHRGECHQLSLLNKYHKPYAKEIRDKIIRGDDPKLIKELQTLRRKLGLTRPRDEYDGESLFKNNFFLLVARNDGTVWCGSIPKVI
;
A
#
# COMPACT_ATOMS: atom_id res chain seq x y z
N MET A 1 -14.20 -22.69 -2.28
CA MET A 1 -13.95 -23.68 -1.21
C MET A 1 -13.82 -22.90 0.09
N ASP A 2 -14.67 -23.14 1.09
CA ASP A 2 -14.61 -22.40 2.37
C ASP A 2 -13.45 -22.92 3.23
N TYR A 3 -12.47 -22.07 3.51
CA TYR A 3 -11.29 -22.39 4.33
C TYR A 3 -11.68 -22.97 5.70
N ARG A 4 -12.84 -22.59 6.24
CA ARG A 4 -13.34 -23.12 7.52
C ARG A 4 -13.59 -24.62 7.48
N ASN A 5 -13.99 -25.14 6.31
CA ASN A 5 -14.35 -26.54 6.09
C ASN A 5 -13.16 -27.43 5.68
N LEU A 6 -11.96 -26.85 5.54
CA LEU A 6 -10.74 -27.61 5.29
C LEU A 6 -10.32 -28.39 6.54
N SER A 7 -9.80 -29.60 6.33
CA SER A 7 -9.14 -30.40 7.36
C SER A 7 -7.88 -29.67 7.88
N THR A 8 -7.38 -30.08 9.06
CA THR A 8 -6.15 -29.51 9.63
C THR A 8 -4.94 -29.69 8.71
N GLU A 9 -4.79 -30.86 8.07
CA GLU A 9 -3.71 -31.13 7.10
C GLU A 9 -3.84 -30.29 5.82
N GLU A 10 -5.06 -30.02 5.34
CA GLU A 10 -5.26 -29.10 4.21
C GLU A 10 -4.93 -27.66 4.61
N LYS A 11 -5.35 -27.22 5.80
CA LYS A 11 -5.00 -25.89 6.34
C LYS A 11 -3.49 -25.72 6.49
N GLU A 12 -2.76 -26.78 6.85
CA GLU A 12 -1.29 -26.80 6.89
C GLU A 12 -0.67 -26.70 5.50
N LYS A 13 -1.21 -27.37 4.48
CA LYS A 13 -0.78 -27.18 3.07
C LYS A 13 -1.01 -25.77 2.56
N TYR A 14 -2.01 -25.08 3.10
CA TYR A 14 -2.37 -23.71 2.76
C TYR A 14 -1.80 -22.65 3.73
N GLN A 15 -0.96 -23.04 4.71
CA GLN A 15 -0.23 -22.08 5.57
C GLN A 15 0.61 -21.09 4.77
N PHE A 16 0.94 -21.42 3.52
CA PHE A 16 1.78 -20.62 2.63
C PHE A 16 1.05 -19.46 1.96
N ASP A 17 -0.29 -19.43 1.93
CA ASP A 17 -1.02 -18.29 1.40
C ASP A 17 -1.61 -17.45 2.55
N ASP A 18 -0.85 -16.44 2.95
CA ASP A 18 -1.21 -15.52 4.04
C ASP A 18 -2.65 -14.97 3.89
N ASP A 19 -3.07 -14.73 2.65
CA ASP A 19 -4.36 -14.11 2.35
C ASP A 19 -5.56 -15.03 2.65
N MET A 20 -5.34 -16.35 2.79
CA MET A 20 -6.39 -17.30 3.19
C MET A 20 -6.69 -17.30 4.69
N ARG A 21 -5.84 -16.67 5.51
CA ARG A 21 -6.10 -16.52 6.95
C ARG A 21 -7.20 -15.49 7.24
N PHE A 22 -7.50 -14.63 6.28
CA PHE A 22 -8.51 -13.60 6.43
C PHE A 22 -9.92 -14.16 6.24
N PRO A 23 -10.90 -13.76 7.07
CA PRO A 23 -12.27 -14.20 6.89
C PRO A 23 -12.83 -13.66 5.57
N THR A 24 -13.51 -14.54 4.85
CA THR A 24 -14.25 -14.20 3.62
C THR A 24 -15.65 -13.70 3.96
N SER A 25 -16.14 -12.73 3.18
CA SER A 25 -17.52 -12.24 3.28
C SER A 25 -18.47 -13.04 2.39
N ASP A 26 -19.77 -13.00 2.68
CA ASP A 26 -20.81 -13.56 1.78
C ASP A 26 -20.70 -12.99 0.36
N SER A 27 -20.44 -11.68 0.25
CA SER A 27 -20.27 -11.03 -1.05
C SER A 27 -19.04 -11.55 -1.81
N PHE A 28 -17.95 -11.90 -1.10
CA PHE A 28 -16.79 -12.56 -1.72
C PHE A 28 -17.13 -13.95 -2.25
N VAL A 29 -17.84 -14.76 -1.46
CA VAL A 29 -18.20 -16.13 -1.86
C VAL A 29 -19.08 -16.08 -3.11
N ARG A 30 -20.16 -15.28 -3.07
CA ARG A 30 -21.06 -15.09 -4.22
C ARG A 30 -20.37 -14.49 -5.43
N GLY A 31 -19.43 -13.56 -5.22
CA GLY A 31 -18.64 -12.98 -6.29
C GLY A 31 -17.79 -14.02 -7.02
N ASN A 32 -17.19 -14.97 -6.28
CA ASN A 32 -16.49 -16.09 -6.88
C ASN A 32 -17.44 -17.05 -7.60
N GLU A 33 -18.60 -17.39 -7.02
CA GLU A 33 -19.59 -18.25 -7.69
C GLU A 33 -20.01 -17.66 -9.04
N ALA A 34 -20.35 -16.36 -9.08
CA ALA A 34 -20.67 -15.66 -10.32
C ALA A 34 -19.50 -15.69 -11.34
N LEU A 35 -18.27 -15.48 -10.87
CA LEU A 35 -17.06 -15.56 -11.70
C LEU A 35 -16.92 -16.92 -12.40
N TRP A 36 -17.15 -18.02 -11.66
CA TRP A 36 -17.06 -19.38 -12.19
C TRP A 36 -18.19 -19.70 -13.17
N GLU A 37 -19.42 -19.31 -12.86
CA GLU A 37 -20.59 -19.55 -13.72
C GLU A 37 -20.49 -18.81 -15.06
N GLN A 38 -19.91 -17.61 -15.05
CA GLN A 38 -19.83 -16.73 -16.22
C GLN A 38 -18.51 -16.90 -17.00
N GLY A 39 -17.58 -17.71 -16.50
CA GLY A 39 -16.29 -17.98 -17.15
C GLY A 39 -15.33 -16.79 -17.18
N GLY A 40 -15.47 -15.84 -16.25
CA GLY A 40 -14.63 -14.64 -16.19
C GLY A 40 -15.23 -13.51 -15.36
N MET A 41 -14.45 -12.45 -15.13
CA MET A 41 -14.90 -11.27 -14.38
C MET A 41 -15.94 -10.49 -15.19
N GLN A 42 -17.12 -10.30 -14.60
CA GLN A 42 -18.21 -9.50 -15.18
C GLN A 42 -18.65 -8.42 -14.19
N GLU A 43 -19.57 -7.56 -14.62
CA GLU A 43 -20.11 -6.47 -13.81
C GLU A 43 -20.73 -6.98 -12.49
N ASP A 44 -21.47 -8.09 -12.54
CA ASP A 44 -22.12 -8.68 -11.37
C ASP A 44 -21.11 -9.20 -10.33
N SER A 45 -20.08 -9.94 -10.77
CA SER A 45 -19.04 -10.44 -9.87
C SER A 45 -18.22 -9.29 -9.28
N MET A 46 -17.90 -8.28 -10.08
CA MET A 46 -17.17 -7.10 -9.64
C MET A 46 -17.97 -6.29 -8.61
N ALA A 47 -19.27 -6.08 -8.84
CA ALA A 47 -20.14 -5.40 -7.89
C ALA A 47 -20.19 -6.13 -6.52
N LEU A 48 -20.22 -7.46 -6.54
CA LEU A 48 -20.15 -8.28 -5.33
C LEU A 48 -18.80 -8.14 -4.61
N PHE A 49 -17.67 -8.14 -5.34
CA PHE A 49 -16.37 -7.90 -4.73
C PHE A 49 -16.25 -6.49 -4.16
N VAL A 50 -16.73 -5.46 -4.84
CA VAL A 50 -16.76 -4.09 -4.32
C VAL A 50 -17.55 -4.02 -3.01
N LYS A 51 -18.74 -4.62 -2.96
CA LYS A 51 -19.56 -4.68 -1.74
C LYS A 51 -18.84 -5.38 -0.59
N GLY A 52 -18.15 -6.49 -0.87
CA GLY A 52 -17.35 -7.20 0.12
C GLY A 52 -16.15 -6.36 0.61
N ALA A 53 -15.48 -5.64 -0.28
CA ALA A 53 -14.37 -4.76 0.04
C ALA A 53 -14.80 -3.58 0.91
N GLU A 54 -15.96 -2.97 0.62
CA GLU A 54 -16.57 -1.91 1.44
C GLU A 54 -16.97 -2.39 2.85
N ALA A 55 -17.34 -3.66 2.97
CA ALA A 55 -17.57 -4.32 4.25
C ALA A 55 -16.26 -4.67 5.01
N GLY A 56 -15.10 -4.48 4.38
CA GLY A 56 -13.79 -4.71 4.99
C GLY A 56 -13.18 -6.09 4.71
N CYS A 57 -13.71 -6.86 3.76
CA CYS A 57 -13.15 -8.16 3.38
C CYS A 57 -11.88 -8.00 2.54
N VAL A 58 -10.74 -8.46 3.08
CA VAL A 58 -9.42 -8.34 2.42
C VAL A 58 -9.38 -9.11 1.10
N SER A 59 -9.94 -10.32 1.03
CA SER A 59 -9.97 -11.12 -0.21
C SER A 59 -10.79 -10.45 -1.31
N SER A 60 -11.87 -9.75 -0.95
CA SER A 60 -12.62 -8.92 -1.89
C SER A 60 -11.80 -7.72 -2.38
N MET A 61 -11.08 -7.04 -1.49
CA MET A 61 -10.16 -5.95 -1.89
C MET A 61 -9.12 -6.45 -2.89
N ASN A 62 -8.54 -7.63 -2.67
CA ASN A 62 -7.57 -8.23 -3.59
C ASN A 62 -8.14 -8.44 -5.00
N ASN A 63 -9.39 -8.91 -5.12
CA ASN A 63 -10.03 -9.07 -6.43
C ASN A 63 -10.32 -7.73 -7.11
N VAL A 64 -10.85 -6.75 -6.36
CA VAL A 64 -11.10 -5.40 -6.87
C VAL A 64 -9.80 -4.76 -7.37
N MET A 65 -8.72 -4.90 -6.61
CA MET A 65 -7.41 -4.38 -7.01
C MET A 65 -6.89 -5.05 -8.26
N GLY A 66 -6.91 -6.39 -8.32
CA GLY A 66 -6.44 -7.16 -9.47
C GLY A 66 -7.10 -6.68 -10.75
N GLU A 67 -8.43 -6.53 -10.73
CA GLU A 67 -9.19 -6.02 -11.88
C GLU A 67 -8.79 -4.59 -12.25
N LEU A 68 -8.74 -3.68 -11.27
CA LEU A 68 -8.32 -2.30 -11.51
C LEU A 68 -6.89 -2.22 -12.07
N THR A 69 -5.97 -3.07 -11.62
CA THR A 69 -4.61 -3.09 -12.14
C THR A 69 -4.51 -3.69 -13.55
N ASN A 70 -5.31 -4.71 -13.87
CA ASN A 70 -5.39 -5.28 -15.22
C ASN A 70 -5.89 -4.24 -16.23
N ASP A 71 -6.81 -3.37 -15.81
CA ASP A 71 -7.31 -2.24 -16.58
C ASP A 71 -6.34 -1.04 -16.65
N GLY A 72 -5.16 -1.11 -16.02
CA GLY A 72 -4.22 0.00 -15.91
C GLY A 72 -4.69 1.13 -14.97
N LYS A 73 -5.74 0.91 -14.18
CA LYS A 73 -6.30 1.89 -13.22
C LYS A 73 -5.58 1.86 -11.87
N PHE A 74 -4.24 1.85 -11.87
CA PHE A 74 -3.41 1.76 -10.66
C PHE A 74 -3.77 2.78 -9.56
N HIS A 75 -4.09 4.01 -9.93
CA HIS A 75 -4.49 5.05 -8.98
C HIS A 75 -5.82 4.76 -8.27
N HIS A 76 -6.73 4.02 -8.90
CA HIS A 76 -7.96 3.55 -8.24
C HIS A 76 -7.67 2.35 -7.33
N ALA A 77 -6.75 1.47 -7.73
CA ALA A 77 -6.33 0.33 -6.93
C ALA A 77 -5.60 0.77 -5.65
N LEU A 78 -4.90 1.91 -5.65
CA LEU A 78 -4.06 2.37 -4.54
C LEU A 78 -4.80 2.47 -3.20
N ALA A 79 -6.03 2.99 -3.19
CA ALA A 79 -6.82 3.12 -1.96
C ALA A 79 -7.18 1.75 -1.38
N TRP A 80 -7.59 0.82 -2.23
CA TRP A 80 -7.86 -0.57 -1.85
C TRP A 80 -6.60 -1.29 -1.40
N ALA A 81 -5.47 -1.02 -2.06
CA ALA A 81 -4.16 -1.61 -1.73
C ALA A 81 -3.69 -1.15 -0.38
N LEU A 82 -3.82 0.14 -0.08
CA LEU A 82 -3.48 0.67 1.22
C LEU A 82 -4.42 0.16 2.31
N GLU A 83 -5.73 0.12 2.05
CA GLU A 83 -6.71 -0.40 3.01
C GLU A 83 -6.47 -1.89 3.32
N ALA A 84 -6.18 -2.72 2.31
CA ALA A 84 -5.82 -4.13 2.48
C ALA A 84 -4.48 -4.29 3.23
N ALA A 85 -3.46 -3.50 2.87
CA ALA A 85 -2.13 -3.56 3.47
C ALA A 85 -2.16 -3.19 4.97
N ILE A 86 -2.87 -2.12 5.36
CA ILE A 86 -2.97 -1.73 6.79
C ILE A 86 -3.76 -2.73 7.64
N ARG A 87 -4.47 -3.67 7.00
CA ARG A 87 -5.18 -4.78 7.65
C ARG A 87 -4.34 -6.05 7.76
N GLY A 88 -3.16 -6.07 7.13
CA GLY A 88 -2.31 -7.26 7.10
C GLY A 88 -2.32 -8.04 5.79
N GLY A 89 -3.07 -7.60 4.77
CA GLY A 89 -3.23 -8.35 3.52
C GLY A 89 -1.98 -8.29 2.64
N ARG A 90 -1.47 -9.45 2.24
CA ARG A 90 -0.28 -9.60 1.41
C ARG A 90 -0.52 -9.04 0.00
N GLY A 91 -1.64 -9.39 -0.61
CA GLY A 91 -2.02 -8.88 -1.94
C GLY A 91 -2.00 -7.35 -2.02
N GLY A 92 -2.53 -6.66 -1.00
CA GLY A 92 -2.48 -5.20 -0.91
C GLY A 92 -1.05 -4.65 -0.90
N ILE A 93 -0.14 -5.24 -0.13
CA ILE A 93 1.26 -4.81 -0.12
C ILE A 93 1.94 -5.04 -1.47
N MET A 94 1.70 -6.19 -2.11
CA MET A 94 2.28 -6.48 -3.42
C MET A 94 1.87 -5.43 -4.46
N ILE A 95 0.57 -5.10 -4.52
CA ILE A 95 0.07 -4.05 -5.42
C ILE A 95 0.64 -2.67 -5.08
N LEU A 96 0.82 -2.32 -3.80
CA LEU A 96 1.49 -1.07 -3.41
C LEU A 96 2.93 -1.02 -3.93
N ASN A 97 3.70 -2.10 -3.76
CA ASN A 97 5.06 -2.19 -4.25
C ASN A 97 5.13 -2.10 -5.77
N ASP A 98 4.21 -2.75 -6.49
CA ASP A 98 4.11 -2.63 -7.95
C ASP A 98 3.77 -1.21 -8.37
N CYS A 99 2.84 -0.53 -7.68
CA CYS A 99 2.53 0.88 -7.91
C CYS A 99 3.76 1.77 -7.70
N TYR A 100 4.51 1.56 -6.62
CA TYR A 100 5.72 2.33 -6.33
C TYR A 100 6.82 2.05 -7.34
N ALA A 101 6.97 0.81 -7.81
CA ALA A 101 7.95 0.42 -8.83
C ALA A 101 7.57 0.91 -10.24
N ALA A 102 6.28 0.93 -10.59
CA ALA A 102 5.82 1.40 -11.89
C ALA A 102 6.08 2.90 -12.08
N SER A 103 6.12 3.68 -10.98
CA SER A 103 6.49 5.10 -11.01
C SER A 103 7.91 5.37 -11.54
N ASN A 104 8.80 4.36 -11.47
CA ASN A 104 10.21 4.45 -11.88
C ASN A 104 10.37 4.74 -13.38
N ASN A 105 9.44 4.26 -14.20
CA ASN A 105 9.54 4.35 -15.66
C ASN A 105 9.38 5.78 -16.20
N ILE A 106 9.00 6.75 -15.34
CA ILE A 106 8.66 8.13 -15.74
C ILE A 106 9.60 9.17 -15.12
N LYS A 107 10.75 8.76 -14.57
CA LYS A 107 11.71 9.64 -13.86
C LYS A 107 11.09 10.35 -12.64
N LEU A 108 9.91 9.94 -12.21
CA LEU A 108 9.42 10.21 -10.87
C LEU A 108 10.26 9.37 -9.91
N GLN A 109 10.87 10.01 -8.91
CA GLN A 109 11.70 9.29 -7.96
C GLN A 109 10.83 8.31 -7.17
N ASN A 110 11.28 7.07 -7.13
CA ASN A 110 10.55 5.93 -6.55
C ASN A 110 10.21 6.21 -5.08
N ALA A 111 9.04 5.78 -4.64
CA ALA A 111 8.65 5.82 -3.24
C ALA A 111 9.36 4.71 -2.43
N HIS A 112 10.70 4.71 -2.45
CA HIS A 112 11.54 3.69 -1.85
C HIS A 112 11.27 3.53 -0.35
N ALA A 113 11.01 4.62 0.36
CA ALA A 113 10.79 4.59 1.80
C ALA A 113 9.47 3.87 2.13
N LEU A 114 8.44 4.05 1.31
CA LEU A 114 7.17 3.32 1.45
C LEU A 114 7.30 1.86 1.01
N SER A 115 7.97 1.58 -0.10
CA SER A 115 8.21 0.20 -0.53
C SER A 115 9.01 -0.59 0.51
N MET A 116 10.03 0.04 1.11
CA MET A 116 10.80 -0.53 2.21
C MET A 116 9.93 -0.82 3.43
N TYR A 117 9.08 0.14 3.80
CA TYR A 117 8.17 -0.02 4.92
C TYR A 117 7.29 -1.27 4.77
N TRP A 118 6.65 -1.45 3.61
CA TRP A 118 5.76 -2.59 3.39
C TRP A 118 6.51 -3.91 3.23
N THR A 119 7.70 -3.88 2.61
CA THR A 119 8.58 -5.05 2.52
C THR A 119 8.95 -5.56 3.91
N ARG A 120 9.30 -4.65 4.84
CA ARG A 120 9.56 -5.02 6.23
C ARG A 120 8.31 -5.56 6.95
N MET A 121 7.12 -5.03 6.68
CA MET A 121 5.87 -5.57 7.24
C MET A 121 5.61 -7.01 6.78
N LEU A 122 5.80 -7.33 5.50
CA LEU A 122 5.66 -8.71 5.00
C LEU A 122 6.64 -9.67 5.67
N TYR A 123 7.89 -9.23 5.86
CA TYR A 123 8.91 -10.00 6.58
C TYR A 123 8.50 -10.23 8.04
N GLU A 124 8.04 -9.19 8.74
CA GLU A 124 7.55 -9.30 10.13
C GLU A 124 6.34 -10.24 10.27
N TRP A 125 5.53 -10.41 9.23
CA TRP A 125 4.40 -11.37 9.20
C TRP A 125 4.78 -12.78 8.74
N GLY A 126 6.06 -13.04 8.49
CA GLY A 126 6.58 -14.36 8.14
C GLY A 126 6.37 -14.75 6.68
N THR A 127 6.29 -13.77 5.76
CA THR A 127 6.19 -14.08 4.33
C THR A 127 7.53 -14.57 3.80
N GLU A 128 7.62 -15.86 3.45
CA GLU A 128 8.86 -16.52 3.02
C GLU A 128 9.49 -15.95 1.74
N SER A 129 8.68 -15.33 0.87
CA SER A 129 9.12 -14.82 -0.43
C SER A 129 9.76 -13.42 -0.38
N VAL A 130 10.03 -12.87 0.80
CA VAL A 130 10.58 -11.52 0.95
C VAL A 130 12.10 -11.56 1.09
N ASP A 131 12.81 -11.02 0.09
CA ASP A 131 14.25 -10.82 0.17
C ASP A 131 14.59 -9.60 1.05
N ILE A 132 14.62 -9.82 2.36
CA ILE A 132 14.96 -8.78 3.33
C ILE A 132 16.42 -8.30 3.19
N GLN A 133 17.31 -9.14 2.65
CA GLN A 133 18.72 -8.78 2.46
C GLN A 133 18.87 -7.78 1.31
N ALA A 134 18.15 -7.97 0.19
CA ALA A 134 18.09 -7.00 -0.88
C ALA A 134 17.49 -5.66 -0.41
N ALA A 135 16.49 -5.71 0.47
CA ALA A 135 15.92 -4.54 1.10
C ALA A 135 16.94 -3.79 1.97
N ASP A 136 17.64 -4.48 2.88
CA ASP A 136 18.68 -3.88 3.71
C ASP A 136 19.82 -3.28 2.85
N GLN A 137 20.24 -3.99 1.79
CA GLN A 137 21.27 -3.49 0.87
C GLN A 137 20.82 -2.21 0.15
N LEU A 138 19.57 -2.13 -0.28
CA LEU A 138 19.01 -0.93 -0.91
C LEU A 138 18.98 0.26 0.06
N GLU A 139 18.55 0.04 1.30
CA GLU A 139 18.54 1.10 2.33
C GLU A 139 19.96 1.60 2.61
N ASP A 140 20.92 0.69 2.73
CA ASP A 140 22.35 0.99 2.88
C ASP A 140 22.89 1.83 1.70
N ASP A 141 22.55 1.44 0.47
CA ASP A 141 22.99 2.14 -0.74
C ASP A 141 22.38 3.53 -0.88
N ILE A 142 21.14 3.71 -0.42
CA ILE A 142 20.48 5.01 -0.33
C ILE A 142 21.15 5.86 0.76
N GLY A 143 21.47 5.26 1.91
CA GLY A 143 22.11 5.94 3.05
C GLY A 143 23.52 6.46 2.79
N LYS A 144 24.26 5.82 1.88
CA LYS A 144 25.68 6.14 1.60
C LYS A 144 25.89 7.29 0.59
N LYS A 145 24.82 7.86 0.01
CA LYS A 145 24.91 8.93 -0.99
C LYS A 145 23.81 9.98 -0.85
N CYS A 146 24.12 11.20 -1.29
CA CYS A 146 23.11 12.24 -1.47
C CYS A 146 22.08 11.77 -2.49
N PHE A 147 20.84 11.58 -2.06
CA PHE A 147 19.78 11.04 -2.93
C PHE A 147 19.54 11.91 -4.17
N GLN A 148 19.71 13.23 -4.05
CA GLN A 148 19.46 14.17 -5.15
C GLN A 148 20.59 14.26 -6.17
N CYS A 149 21.86 14.15 -5.75
CA CYS A 149 23.01 14.47 -6.60
C CYS A 149 24.07 13.36 -6.65
N GLY A 150 23.84 12.23 -5.99
CA GLY A 150 24.71 11.05 -6.01
C GLY A 150 26.04 11.17 -5.25
N ARG A 151 26.39 12.34 -4.71
CA ARG A 151 27.64 12.53 -3.94
C ARG A 151 27.68 11.61 -2.73
N LYS A 152 28.70 10.78 -2.63
CA LYS A 152 28.89 9.85 -1.51
C LYS A 152 29.36 10.57 -0.26
N ASP A 153 29.02 10.02 0.90
CA ASP A 153 29.62 10.45 2.16
C ASP A 153 31.14 10.22 2.11
N SER A 154 31.91 11.22 2.55
CA SER A 154 33.36 11.09 2.67
C SER A 154 33.82 11.92 3.85
N LYS A 155 34.61 11.29 4.74
CA LYS A 155 35.06 11.85 6.03
C LYS A 155 35.63 13.27 5.93
N ASN A 156 36.18 13.65 4.77
CA ASN A 156 36.88 14.92 4.60
C ASN A 156 36.23 15.89 3.60
N LYS A 157 35.07 15.59 2.99
CA LYS A 157 34.48 16.46 1.94
C LYS A 157 32.97 16.65 1.98
N VAL A 158 32.20 15.63 2.36
CA VAL A 158 30.73 15.69 2.31
C VAL A 158 30.17 14.91 3.48
N ILE A 159 29.54 15.60 4.42
CA ILE A 159 28.75 14.97 5.49
C ILE A 159 27.30 14.96 5.02
N LEU A 160 26.71 13.77 4.93
CA LEU A 160 25.31 13.63 4.59
C LEU A 160 24.42 13.88 5.82
N LYS A 161 23.28 14.51 5.60
CA LYS A 161 22.25 14.74 6.62
C LYS A 161 20.98 14.00 6.22
N ALA A 162 20.46 13.19 7.13
CA ALA A 162 19.19 12.52 6.96
C ALA A 162 18.03 13.53 6.93
N CYS A 163 16.95 13.20 6.23
CA CYS A 163 15.68 13.91 6.35
C CYS A 163 15.16 13.77 7.79
N SER A 164 14.96 14.88 8.49
CA SER A 164 14.60 14.87 9.92
C SER A 164 13.24 14.24 10.25
N MET A 165 12.40 14.01 9.24
CA MET A 165 11.07 13.42 9.42
C MET A 165 11.04 11.92 9.18
N CYS A 166 11.54 11.46 8.03
CA CYS A 166 11.52 10.03 7.69
C CYS A 166 12.82 9.29 8.02
N ASN A 167 13.93 10.01 8.19
CA ASN A 167 15.29 9.49 8.36
C ASN A 167 15.78 8.52 7.27
N PHE A 168 15.04 8.39 6.15
CA PHE A 168 15.34 7.43 5.09
C PHE A 168 16.28 8.00 4.02
N TYR A 169 16.04 9.23 3.56
CA TYR A 169 16.87 9.87 2.54
C TYR A 169 17.93 10.77 3.14
N PHE A 170 19.10 10.79 2.50
CA PHE A 170 20.27 11.53 2.93
C PHE A 170 20.68 12.58 1.89
N TYR A 171 21.15 13.74 2.36
CA TYR A 171 21.47 14.87 1.50
C TYR A 171 22.76 15.58 1.92
N CYS A 172 23.55 16.01 0.94
CA CYS A 172 24.76 16.78 1.20
C CYS A 172 24.51 18.23 1.63
N ASN A 173 23.31 18.78 1.36
CA ASN A 173 22.92 20.13 1.77
C ASN A 173 21.40 20.36 1.62
N LYS A 174 20.93 21.48 2.19
CA LYS A 174 19.52 21.90 2.15
C LYS A 174 18.99 22.13 0.73
N LYS A 175 19.82 22.59 -0.23
CA LYS A 175 19.40 22.76 -1.63
C LYS A 175 19.01 21.42 -2.26
N CYS A 176 19.83 20.38 -2.06
CA CYS A 176 19.54 19.03 -2.53
C CYS A 176 18.25 18.46 -1.89
N GLN A 177 18.09 18.65 -0.58
CA GLN A 177 16.87 18.24 0.13
C GLN A 177 15.63 18.95 -0.41
N LEU A 178 15.67 20.28 -0.57
CA LEU A 178 14.54 21.06 -1.08
C LEU A 178 14.16 20.71 -2.52
N ASN A 179 15.15 20.36 -3.36
CA ASN A 179 14.87 19.90 -4.72
C ASN A 179 14.13 18.57 -4.72
N HIS A 180 14.61 17.58 -3.96
CA HIS A 180 13.90 16.30 -3.79
C HIS A 180 12.50 16.52 -3.15
N TRP A 181 12.40 17.44 -2.19
CA TRP A 181 11.15 17.79 -1.52
C TRP A 181 10.05 18.29 -2.47
N LYS A 182 10.39 19.17 -3.42
CA LYS A 182 9.44 19.83 -4.32
C LYS A 182 9.29 19.10 -5.66
N GLU A 183 10.42 18.87 -6.32
CA GLU A 183 10.47 18.32 -7.68
C GLU A 183 10.38 16.80 -7.66
N GLY A 184 11.13 16.16 -6.77
CA GLY A 184 11.10 14.69 -6.59
C GLY A 184 9.96 14.19 -5.72
N LYS A 185 9.02 15.05 -5.33
CA LYS A 185 7.79 14.72 -4.59
C LYS A 185 7.98 13.97 -3.25
N HIS A 186 9.17 14.07 -2.64
CA HIS A 186 9.45 13.43 -1.36
C HIS A 186 8.44 13.80 -0.27
N ARG A 187 7.88 15.02 -0.29
CA ARG A 187 6.98 15.51 0.75
C ARG A 187 5.83 14.54 1.06
N GLY A 188 5.17 14.02 0.02
CA GLY A 188 4.00 13.16 0.19
C GLY A 188 4.37 11.81 0.78
N GLU A 189 5.40 11.18 0.20
CA GLU A 189 5.99 9.94 0.71
C GLU A 189 6.45 10.07 2.17
N CYS A 190 7.18 11.14 2.48
CA CYS A 190 7.72 11.43 3.81
C CYS A 190 6.61 11.52 4.87
N HIS A 191 5.53 12.24 4.54
CA HIS A 191 4.39 12.38 5.44
C HIS A 191 3.63 11.07 5.59
N GLN A 192 3.40 10.33 4.50
CA GLN A 192 2.73 9.04 4.58
C GLN A 192 3.53 8.04 5.43
N LEU A 193 4.85 7.97 5.23
CA LEU A 193 5.72 7.13 6.05
C LEU A 193 5.69 7.55 7.53
N SER A 194 5.66 8.85 7.82
CA SER A 194 5.52 9.35 9.19
C SER A 194 4.20 8.92 9.83
N LEU A 195 3.10 8.97 9.08
CA LEU A 195 1.79 8.48 9.54
C LEU A 195 1.81 6.97 9.79
N LEU A 196 2.40 6.19 8.88
CA LEU A 196 2.52 4.73 9.02
C LEU A 196 3.39 4.36 10.24
N ASN A 197 4.54 5.00 10.41
CA ASN A 197 5.40 4.77 11.58
C ASN A 197 4.72 5.13 12.90
N LYS A 198 3.86 6.17 12.91
CA LYS A 198 3.19 6.63 14.13
C LYS A 198 1.92 5.86 14.46
N TYR A 199 1.13 5.48 13.45
CA TYR A 199 -0.24 4.96 13.63
C TYR A 199 -0.45 3.53 13.12
N HIS A 200 0.42 3.02 12.24
CA HIS A 200 0.34 1.63 11.78
C HIS A 200 1.36 0.75 12.50
N LYS A 201 2.67 1.08 12.40
CA LYS A 201 3.76 0.23 12.90
C LYS A 201 3.57 -0.27 14.35
N PRO A 202 3.15 0.56 15.33
CA PRO A 202 2.99 0.10 16.71
C PRO A 202 1.82 -0.87 16.90
N TYR A 203 0.83 -0.85 16.00
CA TYR A 203 -0.44 -1.58 16.11
C TYR A 203 -0.63 -2.61 14.99
N ALA A 204 0.32 -2.74 14.06
CA ALA A 204 0.16 -3.52 12.83
C ALA A 204 -0.21 -4.98 13.13
N LYS A 205 0.52 -5.61 14.07
CA LYS A 205 0.23 -6.97 14.52
C LYS A 205 -1.16 -7.08 15.15
N GLU A 206 -1.50 -6.18 16.07
CA GLU A 206 -2.79 -6.21 16.76
C GLU A 206 -3.97 -6.01 15.79
N ILE A 207 -3.86 -5.07 14.86
CA ILE A 207 -4.87 -4.84 13.82
C ILE A 207 -5.03 -6.12 13.00
N ARG A 208 -3.93 -6.68 12.51
CA ARG A 208 -3.94 -7.89 11.68
C ARG A 208 -4.55 -9.09 12.42
N ASP A 209 -4.16 -9.34 13.66
CA ASP A 209 -4.67 -10.45 14.46
C ASP A 209 -6.19 -10.31 14.73
N LYS A 210 -6.67 -9.10 15.00
CA LYS A 210 -8.11 -8.80 15.15
C LYS A 210 -8.88 -9.07 13.85
N ILE A 211 -8.32 -8.67 12.70
CA ILE A 211 -8.95 -8.91 11.40
C ILE A 211 -9.00 -10.41 11.08
N ILE A 212 -7.91 -11.15 11.31
CA ILE A 212 -7.86 -12.61 11.10
C ILE A 212 -8.88 -13.33 11.99
N ARG A 213 -9.07 -12.88 13.23
CA ARG A 213 -10.09 -13.40 14.14
C ARG A 213 -11.53 -13.10 13.68
N GLY A 214 -11.71 -12.16 12.75
CA GLY A 214 -13.02 -11.75 12.24
C GLY A 214 -13.70 -10.67 13.07
N ASP A 215 -12.95 -9.91 13.86
CA ASP A 215 -13.48 -8.70 14.50
C ASP A 215 -13.99 -7.73 13.43
N ASP A 216 -15.11 -7.04 13.69
CA ASP A 216 -15.60 -6.00 12.79
C ASP A 216 -14.54 -4.89 12.67
N PRO A 217 -14.01 -4.64 11.46
CA PRO A 217 -12.99 -3.62 11.25
C PRO A 217 -13.41 -2.22 11.72
N LYS A 218 -14.71 -1.91 11.70
CA LYS A 218 -15.27 -0.63 12.15
C LYS A 218 -15.11 -0.43 13.66
N LEU A 219 -14.96 -1.50 14.42
CA LEU A 219 -14.79 -1.48 15.88
C LEU A 219 -13.32 -1.42 16.31
N ILE A 220 -12.38 -1.63 15.39
CA ILE A 220 -10.93 -1.55 15.68
C ILE A 220 -10.48 -0.08 15.67
N LYS A 221 -10.37 0.52 16.86
CA LYS A 221 -10.09 1.96 17.05
C LYS A 221 -8.79 2.43 16.39
N GLU A 222 -7.73 1.63 16.49
CA GLU A 222 -6.40 1.91 15.95
C GLU A 222 -6.48 1.97 14.42
N LEU A 223 -7.15 0.99 13.81
CA LEU A 223 -7.41 0.94 12.38
C LEU A 223 -8.24 2.15 11.91
N GLN A 224 -9.35 2.47 12.59
CA GLN A 224 -10.17 3.63 12.19
C GLN A 224 -9.40 4.96 12.32
N THR A 225 -8.52 5.07 13.32
CA THR A 225 -7.64 6.24 13.47
C THR A 225 -6.67 6.34 12.30
N LEU A 226 -6.01 5.23 11.95
CA LEU A 226 -5.09 5.15 10.83
C LEU A 226 -5.79 5.47 9.50
N ARG A 227 -6.96 4.89 9.22
CA ARG A 227 -7.75 5.15 8.01
C ARG A 227 -8.05 6.64 7.83
N ARG A 228 -8.52 7.31 8.88
CA ARG A 228 -8.78 8.75 8.86
C ARG A 228 -7.52 9.57 8.62
N LYS A 229 -6.38 9.18 9.21
CA LYS A 229 -5.09 9.87 9.02
C LYS A 229 -4.55 9.71 7.60
N LEU A 230 -4.78 8.55 6.98
CA LEU A 230 -4.39 8.27 5.60
C LEU A 230 -5.39 8.80 4.56
N GLY A 231 -6.54 9.32 4.98
CA GLY A 231 -7.58 9.82 4.07
C GLY A 231 -8.41 8.72 3.41
N LEU A 232 -8.43 7.50 3.97
CA LEU A 232 -9.18 6.34 3.47
C LEU A 232 -10.67 6.37 3.84
N THR A 233 -11.12 7.43 4.53
CA THR A 233 -12.51 7.57 4.98
C THR A 233 -13.30 8.63 4.22
N ARG A 234 -12.78 9.21 3.13
CA ARG A 234 -13.56 10.23 2.43
C ARG A 234 -14.66 9.58 1.58
N PRO A 235 -15.77 10.29 1.35
CA PRO A 235 -16.88 9.81 0.55
C PRO A 235 -16.49 9.48 -0.89
N ARG A 236 -17.15 8.49 -1.50
CA ARG A 236 -16.82 7.96 -2.84
C ARG A 236 -17.11 8.96 -3.96
N ASP A 237 -18.09 9.82 -3.76
CA ASP A 237 -18.45 10.93 -4.65
C ASP A 237 -17.38 12.01 -4.73
N GLU A 238 -16.44 12.12 -3.78
CA GLU A 238 -15.24 12.94 -3.95
C GLU A 238 -14.27 12.36 -5.01
N TYR A 239 -14.48 11.11 -5.43
CA TYR A 239 -13.54 10.30 -6.20
C TYR A 239 -14.06 9.94 -7.59
N ASP A 240 -15.37 9.89 -7.79
CA ASP A 240 -16.02 9.49 -9.06
C ASP A 240 -16.01 10.59 -10.14
N GLY A 241 -15.19 11.64 -9.98
CA GLY A 241 -14.92 12.56 -11.07
C GLY A 241 -14.16 11.83 -12.17
N GLU A 242 -14.60 11.95 -13.44
CA GLU A 242 -13.85 11.43 -14.58
C GLU A 242 -12.38 11.86 -14.48
N SER A 243 -11.52 10.92 -14.12
CA SER A 243 -10.08 11.14 -14.09
C SER A 243 -9.65 11.42 -15.52
N LEU A 244 -9.46 12.71 -15.83
CA LEU A 244 -8.97 13.21 -17.13
C LEU A 244 -7.59 12.65 -17.51
N PHE A 245 -6.97 11.81 -16.67
CA PHE A 245 -5.62 11.32 -16.83
C PHE A 245 -5.55 9.81 -16.56
N LYS A 246 -5.81 8.99 -17.60
CA LYS A 246 -5.37 7.59 -17.61
C LYS A 246 -3.86 7.55 -17.33
N ASN A 247 -3.42 6.67 -16.43
CA ASN A 247 -2.01 6.45 -16.08
C ASN A 247 -1.28 7.66 -15.46
N ASN A 248 -1.91 8.38 -14.54
CA ASN A 248 -1.23 9.44 -13.82
C ASN A 248 -0.40 8.88 -12.64
N PHE A 249 0.85 8.52 -12.92
CA PHE A 249 1.79 7.98 -11.93
C PHE A 249 2.09 8.95 -10.77
N PHE A 250 1.81 10.25 -10.93
CA PHE A 250 1.91 11.22 -9.83
C PHE A 250 0.90 10.96 -8.70
N LEU A 251 -0.15 10.18 -8.97
CA LEU A 251 -1.16 9.80 -7.98
C LEU A 251 -0.77 8.56 -7.17
N LEU A 252 0.33 7.88 -7.51
CA LEU A 252 0.78 6.67 -6.81
C LEU A 252 1.52 6.99 -5.50
N VAL A 253 1.97 8.24 -5.33
CA VAL A 253 2.55 8.73 -4.07
C VAL A 253 1.51 9.60 -3.38
N ALA A 254 1.43 9.51 -2.05
CA ALA A 254 0.53 10.35 -1.25
C ALA A 254 0.64 11.84 -1.56
N ARG A 255 -0.45 12.56 -1.24
CA ARG A 255 -0.55 14.01 -1.26
C ARG A 255 0.46 14.64 -0.31
N ASN A 256 0.64 15.96 -0.42
CA ASN A 256 1.55 16.73 0.44
C ASN A 256 1.23 16.69 1.95
N ASP A 257 0.09 16.13 2.36
CA ASP A 257 -0.30 15.92 3.76
C ASP A 257 -0.15 14.45 4.20
N GLY A 258 0.33 13.56 3.32
CA GLY A 258 0.50 12.13 3.56
C GLY A 258 -0.75 11.28 3.32
N THR A 259 -1.87 11.88 2.89
CA THR A 259 -3.09 11.15 2.54
C THR A 259 -3.00 10.59 1.12
N VAL A 260 -3.66 9.45 0.87
CA VAL A 260 -3.71 8.87 -0.48
C VAL A 260 -4.55 9.70 -1.42
N TRP A 261 -4.24 9.57 -2.72
CA TRP A 261 -5.15 9.98 -3.77
C TRP A 261 -6.20 8.89 -3.94
N CYS A 262 -7.45 9.25 -3.74
CA CYS A 262 -8.59 8.41 -4.07
C CYS A 262 -9.31 9.11 -5.23
N GLY A 263 -9.27 8.52 -6.42
CA GLY A 263 -10.07 8.86 -7.62
C GLY A 263 -9.98 10.26 -8.26
N SER A 264 -9.54 11.33 -7.59
CA SER A 264 -9.43 12.64 -8.25
C SER A 264 -8.40 13.60 -7.64
N ILE A 265 -7.86 14.48 -8.48
CA ILE A 265 -7.16 15.69 -8.03
C ILE A 265 -8.26 16.69 -7.65
N PRO A 266 -8.26 17.28 -6.44
CA PRO A 266 -9.25 18.30 -6.09
C PRO A 266 -9.12 19.42 -7.12
N LYS A 267 -10.26 19.86 -7.68
CA LYS A 267 -10.29 21.02 -8.57
C LYS A 267 -9.56 22.15 -7.86
N VAL A 268 -8.54 22.70 -8.52
CA VAL A 268 -7.88 23.91 -8.04
C VAL A 268 -8.97 24.97 -7.97
N ILE A 269 -9.25 25.46 -6.76
CA ILE A 269 -10.16 26.59 -6.54
C ILE A 269 -9.47 27.85 -7.05
#